data_AF-A0A837I7E4-F1
#
_entry.id   AF-A0A837I7E4-F1
#
_cell.length_a   1.000
_cell.length_b   1.000
_cell.length_c   1.000
_cell.angle_alpha   90.00
_cell.angle_beta   90.00
_cell.angle_gamma   90.00
#
_symmetry.space_group_name_H-M   'P 1'
#
loop_
_entity.id
_entity.type
_entity.pdbx_description
1 polymer ?
#
loop_
_entity_poly.entity_id
_entity_poly.type
_entity_poly.pdbx_seq_one_letter_code
_entity_poly.pdbx_strand_id
1 'polypeptide(L)' 'MSKKYLTINQAAKLIGVTPLTLRNWDNARKFQAFRHPINNYRVYTLDQIEGLLKKLGMPKPAKKLVIQVLED' A
#
# COMPACT_ATOMS: atom_id res chain seq x y z
N MET A 1 3.20 -18.58 1.65
CA MET A 1 2.86 -17.56 0.64
C MET A 1 3.98 -16.53 0.62
N SER A 2 4.58 -16.27 -0.54
CA SER A 2 5.59 -15.22 -0.69
C SER A 2 4.98 -13.87 -0.32
N LYS A 3 5.55 -13.16 0.65
CA LYS A 3 5.15 -11.78 0.97
C LYS A 3 5.52 -10.90 -0.22
N LYS A 4 4.56 -10.70 -1.13
CA LYS A 4 4.71 -9.74 -2.22
C LYS A 4 4.63 -8.33 -1.62
N TYR A 5 5.73 -7.60 -1.77
CA TYR A 5 5.78 -6.19 -1.45
C TYR A 5 5.17 -5.38 -2.59
N LEU A 6 4.32 -4.43 -2.24
CA LEU A 6 3.67 -3.50 -3.15
C LEU A 6 4.46 -2.20 -3.19
N THR A 7 4.68 -1.67 -4.39
CA THR A 7 5.22 -0.32 -4.55
C THR A 7 4.24 0.74 -4.05
N ILE A 8 4.72 1.97 -3.87
CA ILE A 8 3.85 3.08 -3.51
C ILE A 8 2.72 3.34 -4.51
N ASN A 9 2.96 3.10 -5.81
CA ASN A 9 1.96 3.29 -6.84
C ASN A 9 0.85 2.23 -6.75
N GLN A 10 1.25 0.97 -6.58
CA GLN A 10 0.32 -0.15 -6.37
C GLN A 10 -0.51 0.06 -5.09
N ALA A 11 0.14 0.44 -3.99
CA ALA A 11 -0.55 0.71 -2.73
C ALA A 11 -1.54 1.88 -2.84
N ALA A 12 -1.16 2.96 -3.54
CA ALA A 12 -2.02 4.11 -3.76
C ALA A 12 -3.29 3.74 -4.55
N LYS A 13 -3.13 2.90 -5.59
CA LYS A 13 -4.25 2.37 -6.40
C LYS A 13 -5.21 1.52 -5.57
N LEU A 14 -4.71 0.70 -4.64
CA LEU A 14 -5.55 -0.12 -3.76
C LEU A 14 -6.29 0.69 -2.69
N ILE A 15 -5.67 1.76 -2.18
CA ILE A 15 -6.27 2.63 -1.15
C ILE A 15 -7.24 3.63 -1.79
N GLY A 16 -7.07 3.95 -3.08
CA GLY A 16 -7.88 4.96 -3.78
C GLY A 16 -7.38 6.39 -3.53
N VAL A 17 -6.07 6.58 -3.39
CA VAL A 17 -5.42 7.88 -3.20
C VAL A 17 -4.28 8.07 -4.19
N THR A 18 -3.68 9.26 -4.23
CA THR A 18 -2.49 9.50 -5.05
C THR A 18 -1.21 8.99 -4.37
N PRO A 19 -0.15 8.63 -5.12
CA PRO A 19 1.15 8.30 -4.53
C PRO A 19 1.71 9.43 -3.65
N LEU A 20 1.45 10.70 -4.01
CA LEU A 20 1.86 11.87 -3.21
C LEU A 20 1.18 11.86 -1.82
N THR A 21 -0.12 11.55 -1.78
CA THR A 21 -0.86 11.41 -0.51
C THR A 21 -0.22 10.35 0.39
N LEU A 22 0.15 9.19 -0.17
CA LEU A 22 0.85 8.15 0.60
C LEU A 22 2.23 8.59 1.09
N ARG A 23 3.02 9.32 0.28
CA ARG A 23 4.30 9.88 0.73
C ARG A 23 4.11 10.83 1.91
N ASN A 24 3.08 11.67 1.86
CA ASN A 24 2.77 12.60 2.94
C ASN A 24 2.36 11.87 4.22
N TRP A 25 1.58 10.79 4.12
CA TRP A 25 1.20 9.98 5.30
C TRP A 25 2.38 9.25 5.92
N ASP A 26 3.30 8.72 5.09
CA ASP A 26 4.54 8.10 5.56
C ASP A 26 5.44 9.12 6.28
N ASN A 27 5.66 10.29 5.66
CA ASN A 27 6.45 11.38 6.25
C ASN A 27 5.83 11.87 7.58
N ALA A 28 4.50 11.94 7.65
CA ALA A 28 3.77 12.32 8.86
C ALA A 28 3.63 11.17 9.89
N ARG A 29 4.23 10.01 9.63
CA ARG A 29 4.15 8.79 10.45
C ARG A 29 2.73 8.27 10.70
N LYS A 30 1.77 8.63 9.84
CA LYS A 30 0.37 8.17 9.90
C LYS A 30 0.17 6.79 9.26
N PHE A 31 0.97 6.49 8.24
CA PHE A 31 1.01 5.19 7.57
C PHE A 31 2.42 4.94 7.05
N GLN A 32 3.26 4.33 7.90
CA GLN A 32 4.69 4.19 7.65
C GLN A 32 4.96 3.04 6.67
N ALA A 33 5.74 3.34 5.63
CA ALA A 33 6.19 2.37 4.66
C ALA A 33 7.36 1.54 5.22
N PHE A 34 7.46 0.28 4.80
CA PHE A 34 8.74 -0.41 4.86
C PHE A 34 9.70 0.19 3.83
N ARG A 35 10.99 0.10 4.13
CA ARG A 35 12.05 0.54 3.24
C ARG A 35 12.79 -0.65 2.69
N HIS A 36 12.83 -0.77 1.37
CA HIS A 36 13.57 -1.83 0.72
C HIS A 36 15.07 -1.69 1.02
N PRO A 37 15.76 -2.75 1.48
CA PRO A 37 17.11 -2.64 2.05
C PRO A 37 18.16 -2.16 1.05
N ILE A 38 17.96 -2.39 -0.25
CA ILE A 38 18.95 -2.06 -1.28
C ILE A 38 18.80 -0.63 -1.84
N ASN A 39 17.57 -0.14 -2.00
CA ASN A 39 17.30 1.13 -2.71
C ASN A 39 16.42 2.11 -1.92
N ASN A 40 16.07 1.77 -0.67
CA ASN A 40 15.28 2.59 0.24
C ASN A 40 13.89 3.00 -0.28
N TYR A 41 13.38 2.29 -1.30
CA TYR A 41 12.06 2.54 -1.84
C TYR A 41 10.98 2.17 -0.82
N ARG A 42 9.90 2.95 -0.83
CA ARG A 42 8.72 2.72 -0.01
C ARG A 42 7.98 1.51 -0.54
N VAL A 43 7.83 0.50 0.30
CA VAL A 43 7.06 -0.68 0.00
C VAL A 43 6.05 -0.97 1.10
N TYR A 44 4.94 -1.60 0.72
CA TYR A 44 3.83 -1.91 1.59
C TYR A 44 3.43 -3.38 1.44
N THR A 45 2.83 -3.96 2.47
CA THR A 45 2.19 -5.27 2.35
C THR A 45 0.70 -5.12 2.12
N LEU A 46 0.06 -6.14 1.53
CA LEU A 46 -1.40 -6.16 1.43
C LEU A 46 -2.06 -6.06 2.81
N ASP A 47 -1.51 -6.76 3.81
CA ASP A 47 -2.00 -6.73 5.19
C ASP A 47 -1.95 -5.31 5.80
N GLN A 48 -0.91 -4.53 5.50
CA GLN A 48 -0.83 -3.13 5.95
C GLN A 48 -1.94 -2.29 5.33
N ILE A 49 -2.20 -2.47 4.04
CA ILE A 49 -3.26 -1.76 3.32
C ILE A 49 -4.63 -2.14 3.89
N GLU A 50 -4.91 -3.43 4.02
CA GLU A 50 -6.18 -3.91 4.59
C GLU A 50 -6.37 -3.44 6.04
N GLY A 51 -5.31 -3.43 6.84
CA GLY A 51 -5.32 -2.91 8.21
C GLY A 51 -5.65 -1.43 8.26
N LEU A 52 -5.08 -0.62 7.35
CA LEU A 52 -5.39 0.80 7.22
C LEU A 52 -6.85 1.01 6.83
N LEU A 53 -7.34 0.32 5.79
CA LEU A 53 -8.72 0.46 5.33
C LEU A 53 -9.72 0.08 6.44
N LYS A 54 -9.44 -1.01 7.18
CA LYS A 54 -10.23 -1.40 8.35
C LYS A 54 -10.27 -0.30 9.41
N LYS A 55 -9.13 0.33 9.73
CA LYS A 55 -9.06 1.44 10.69
C LYS A 55 -9.86 2.66 10.23
N LEU A 56 -9.95 2.88 8.92
CA LEU A 56 -10.72 3.97 8.31
C LEU A 56 -12.20 3.62 8.10
N GLY A 57 -12.66 2.42 8.46
CA GLY A 57 -14.03 1.97 8.22
C GLY A 57 -14.34 1.71 6.74
N MET A 58 -13.32 1.57 5.90
CA MET A 58 -13.45 1.31 4.47
C MET A 58 -13.45 -0.19 4.17
N PRO A 59 -14.18 -0.63 3.12
CA PRO A 59 -14.15 -2.02 2.70
C PRO A 59 -12.77 -2.42 2.18
N LYS A 60 -12.47 -3.72 2.20
CA LYS A 60 -11.29 -4.26 1.54
C LYS A 60 -11.33 -3.98 0.04
N PRO A 61 -10.17 -3.84 -0.63
CA PRO A 61 -10.13 -3.65 -2.07
C PRO A 61 -10.74 -4.86 -2.77
N ALA A 62 -11.45 -4.61 -3.88
CA ALA A 62 -12.04 -5.69 -4.67
C ALA A 62 -10.97 -6.67 -5.16
N LYS A 63 -11.20 -7.98 -5.03
CA LYS A 63 -10.23 -9.01 -5.43
C LYS A 63 -9.71 -8.82 -6.85
N LYS A 64 -10.58 -8.44 -7.79
CA LYS A 64 -10.20 -8.15 -9.18
C LYS A 64 -9.15 -7.03 -9.29
N LEU A 65 -9.31 -5.97 -8.50
CA LEU A 65 -8.34 -4.86 -8.47
C LEU A 65 -7.02 -5.30 -7.86
N VAL A 66 -7.06 -6.11 -6.79
CA VAL A 66 -5.84 -6.66 -6.17
C VAL A 66 -5.05 -7.51 -7.17
N ILE A 67 -5.73 -8.37 -7.93
CA ILE A 67 -5.09 -9.20 -8.96
C ILE A 67 -4.45 -8.32 -10.04
N GLN A 68 -5.20 -7.36 -10.58
CA GLN A 68 -4.68 -6.43 -11.58
C GLN A 68 -3.42 -5.70 -11.08
N VAL A 69 -3.44 -5.20 -9.85
CA VAL A 69 -2.31 -4.49 -9.24
C VAL A 69 -1.07 -5.38 -9.01
N LEU A 70 -1.26 -6.68 -8.85
CA LEU A 70 -0.19 -7.65 -8.63
C LEU A 70 0.41 -8.22 -9.92
N GLU A 71 -0.31 -8.07 -11.03
CA GLU A 71 0.09 -8.47 -12.38
C GLU A 71 0.72 -7.30 -13.16
N ASP A 72 0.36 -6.05 -12.80
CA ASP A 72 1.03 -4.80 -13.21
C ASP A 72 2.45 -4.68 -12.62
#